data_AF-A0A6P0Q1S6-F1
#
_entry.id   AF-A0A6P0Q1S6-F1
#
_cell.length_a   1.000
_cell.length_b   1.000
_cell.length_c   1.000
_cell.angle_alpha   90.00
_cell.angle_beta   90.00
_cell.angle_gamma   90.00
#
_symmetry.space_group_name_H-M   'P 1'
#
loop_
_entity.id
_entity.type
_entity.pdbx_description
1 polymer ?
#
loop_
_entity_poly.entity_id
_entity_poly.type
_entity_poly.pdbx_seq_one_letter_code
_entity_poly.pdbx_strand_id
1 'polypeptide(L)'
;MAKIHLVGTEFLDIPAQLALDGAIEQSLDILAAFGVDEQFEQKITEVFGDRFDAEKLEKLRQSFAFRDWSWLPTFEIRSADELNGANAAFAASNNRVYLSQDFIS
;
A
#
# COMPACT_ATOMS: atom_id res chain seq x y z
N MET A 1 -11.05 2.97 12.21
CA MET A 1 -10.21 3.15 11.01
C MET A 1 -10.11 1.80 10.31
N ALA A 2 -10.36 1.74 9.00
CA ALA A 2 -10.12 0.52 8.24
C ALA A 2 -8.63 0.21 8.29
N LYS A 3 -8.24 -0.95 8.82
CA LYS A 3 -6.84 -1.39 8.84
C LYS A 3 -6.54 -2.10 7.53
N ILE A 4 -5.33 -1.93 7.01
CA ILE A 4 -4.82 -2.77 5.92
C ILE A 4 -4.87 -4.23 6.38
N HIS A 5 -5.25 -5.14 5.48
CA HIS A 5 -5.22 -6.57 5.74
C HIS A 5 -3.79 -7.07 5.61
N LEU A 6 -3.12 -7.29 6.75
CA LEU A 6 -1.77 -7.81 6.86
C LEU A 6 -1.78 -9.18 7.55
N VAL A 7 -1.07 -10.15 6.99
CA VAL A 7 -0.90 -11.51 7.54
C VAL A 7 0.56 -11.97 7.46
N GLY A 8 0.94 -12.98 8.24
CA GLY A 8 2.32 -13.46 8.28
C GLY A 8 3.24 -12.64 9.19
N THR A 9 2.70 -11.77 10.05
CA THR A 9 3.53 -10.97 10.97
C THR A 9 4.24 -11.83 12.02
N GLU A 10 3.79 -13.07 12.22
CA GLU A 10 4.48 -14.06 13.05
C GLU A 10 5.89 -14.42 12.55
N PHE A 11 6.22 -14.12 11.29
CA PHE A 11 7.58 -14.26 10.74
C PHE A 11 8.52 -13.11 11.14
N LEU A 12 7.99 -12.02 11.70
CA LEU A 12 8.77 -10.84 12.07
C LEU A 12 9.04 -10.83 13.58
N ASP A 13 10.22 -10.35 13.96
CA ASP A 13 10.49 -9.99 15.35
C ASP A 13 9.77 -8.69 15.75
N ILE A 14 9.74 -8.39 17.05
CA ILE A 14 9.01 -7.21 17.56
C ILE A 14 9.52 -5.90 16.92
N PRO A 15 10.84 -5.66 16.82
CA PRO A 15 11.36 -4.48 16.10
C PRO A 15 10.86 -4.35 14.66
N ALA A 16 10.90 -5.44 13.87
CA ALA A 16 10.46 -5.42 12.48
C ALA A 16 8.94 -5.19 12.35
N GLN A 17 8.13 -5.76 13.26
CA GLN A 17 6.68 -5.48 13.30
C GLN A 17 6.39 -4.01 13.57
N LEU A 18 7.09 -3.40 14.54
CA LEU A 18 6.93 -1.97 14.86
C LEU A 18 7.38 -1.07 13.72
N ALA A 19 8.47 -1.41 13.04
CA ALA A 19 8.95 -0.67 11.88
C ALA A 19 7.94 -0.74 10.73
N LEU A 20 7.38 -1.93 10.47
CA LEU A 20 6.35 -2.12 9.45
C LEU A 20 5.06 -1.35 9.76
N ASP A 21 4.57 -1.43 11.00
CA ASP A 21 3.38 -0.70 11.44
C ASP A 21 3.56 0.82 11.27
N GLY A 22 4.72 1.35 11.69
CA GLY A 22 5.04 2.77 11.54
C GLY A 22 5.16 3.20 10.07
N ALA A 23 5.78 2.38 9.22
CA ALA A 23 5.88 2.65 7.79
C ALA A 23 4.52 2.62 7.09
N ILE A 24 3.64 1.69 7.48
CA ILE A 24 2.26 1.61 6.98
C ILE A 24 1.49 2.86 7.39
N GLU A 25 1.51 3.23 8.68
CA GLU A 25 0.79 4.41 9.18
C GLU A 25 1.27 5.67 8.45
N GLN A 26 2.58 5.88 8.34
CA GLN A 26 3.16 7.01 7.62
C GLN A 26 2.73 7.04 6.14
N SER A 27 2.73 5.89 5.47
CA SER A 27 2.33 5.80 4.05
C SER A 27 0.85 6.16 3.86
N LEU A 28 -0.02 5.66 4.74
CA LEU A 28 -1.46 5.96 4.70
C LEU A 28 -1.75 7.43 5.01
N ASP A 29 -0.99 8.03 5.91
CA ASP A 29 -1.09 9.46 6.21
C ASP A 29 -0.67 10.34 5.03
N ILE A 30 0.42 9.97 4.34
CA ILE A 30 0.85 10.65 3.10
C ILE A 30 -0.25 10.56 2.04
N LEU A 31 -0.82 9.37 1.83
CA LEU A 31 -1.92 9.20 0.87
C LEU A 31 -3.16 10.00 1.26
N ALA A 32 -3.55 9.98 2.53
CA ALA A 32 -4.70 10.73 3.01
C ALA A 32 -4.53 12.25 2.85
N ALA A 33 -3.34 12.76 3.18
CA ALA A 33 -2.99 14.16 2.97
C ALA A 33 -3.02 14.53 1.48
N PHE A 34 -2.54 13.64 0.61
CA PHE A 34 -2.59 13.84 -0.83
C PHE A 34 -4.03 13.85 -1.37
N GLY A 35 -4.93 13.01 -0.87
CA GLY A 35 -6.34 12.96 -1.31
C GLY A 35 -7.14 14.25 -1.06
N VAL A 36 -6.74 15.06 -0.08
CA VAL A 36 -7.38 16.36 0.24
C VAL A 36 -6.60 17.57 -0.27
N ASP A 37 -5.48 17.35 -0.95
CA ASP A 37 -4.66 18.40 -1.53
C ASP A 37 -5.40 19.10 -2.68
N GLU A 38 -5.50 20.43 -2.61
CA GLU A 38 -6.13 21.25 -3.66
C GLU A 38 -5.41 21.09 -5.02
N GLN A 39 -4.14 20.68 -5.00
CA GLN A 39 -3.33 20.44 -6.20
C GLN A 39 -3.31 18.97 -6.64
N PHE A 40 -4.17 18.10 -6.09
CA PHE A 40 -4.17 16.65 -6.38
C PHE A 40 -4.16 16.35 -7.89
N GLU A 41 -5.12 16.89 -8.64
CA GLU A 41 -5.26 16.62 -10.08
C GLU A 41 -4.08 17.20 -10.88
N GLN A 42 -3.59 18.38 -10.49
CA GLN A 42 -2.40 18.98 -11.11
C GLN A 42 -1.18 18.06 -10.96
N LYS A 43 -0.93 17.54 -9.76
CA LYS A 43 0.20 16.64 -9.46
C LYS A 43 0.07 15.30 -10.19
N ILE A 44 -1.13 14.74 -10.28
CA ILE A 44 -1.38 13.53 -11.08
C ILE A 44 -1.09 13.79 -12.56
N THR A 45 -1.57 14.91 -13.09
CA THR A 45 -1.37 15.28 -14.50
C THR A 45 0.10 15.50 -14.83
N GLU A 46 0.88 16.07 -13.91
CA GLU A 46 2.32 16.29 -14.08
C GLU A 46 3.10 14.96 -14.20
N VAL A 47 2.73 13.95 -13.42
CA VAL A 47 3.44 12.65 -13.38
C VAL A 47 2.93 11.68 -14.44
N PHE A 48 1.63 11.59 -14.62
CA PHE A 48 0.97 10.56 -15.43
C PHE A 48 0.39 11.09 -16.75
N GLY A 49 0.42 12.41 -16.98
CA GLY A 49 -0.23 13.06 -18.12
C GLY A 49 -1.74 13.17 -17.95
N ASP A 50 -2.44 13.55 -19.01
CA ASP A 50 -3.88 13.84 -19.05
C ASP A 50 -4.76 12.68 -19.56
N ARG A 51 -4.14 11.52 -19.84
CA ARG A 51 -4.81 10.33 -20.41
C ARG A 51 -5.28 9.33 -19.36
N PHE A 52 -5.83 9.83 -18.25
CA PHE A 52 -6.43 8.99 -17.22
C PHE A 52 -7.96 9.03 -17.28
N ASP A 53 -8.58 8.02 -16.66
CA ASP A 53 -10.02 7.95 -16.46
C ASP A 53 -10.40 8.83 -15.26
N ALA A 54 -10.98 10.00 -15.53
CA ALA A 54 -11.29 11.00 -14.50
C ALA A 54 -12.25 10.49 -13.42
N GLU A 55 -13.20 9.63 -13.78
CA GLU A 55 -14.15 9.04 -12.82
C GLU A 55 -13.43 8.07 -11.87
N LYS A 56 -12.52 7.24 -12.39
CA LYS A 56 -11.70 6.34 -11.56
C LYS A 56 -10.72 7.12 -10.69
N LEU A 57 -10.15 8.21 -11.22
CA LEU A 57 -9.24 9.05 -10.46
C LEU A 57 -9.95 9.73 -9.28
N GLU A 58 -11.15 10.27 -9.50
CA GLU A 58 -11.93 10.89 -8.43
C GLU A 58 -12.34 9.87 -7.35
N LYS A 59 -12.72 8.65 -7.76
CA LYS A 59 -12.97 7.55 -6.81
C LYS A 59 -11.74 7.23 -5.96
N LEU A 60 -10.56 7.14 -6.59
CA LEU A 60 -9.30 6.89 -5.89
C LEU A 60 -8.98 8.03 -4.90
N ARG A 61 -9.15 9.28 -5.33
CA ARG A 61 -8.97 10.47 -4.48
C ARG A 61 -9.89 10.45 -3.26
N GLN A 62 -11.17 10.11 -3.45
CA GLN A 62 -12.13 9.99 -2.35
C GLN A 62 -11.73 8.88 -1.38
N SER A 63 -11.30 7.72 -1.87
CA SER A 63 -10.78 6.65 -0.99
C SER A 63 -9.62 7.14 -0.13
N PHE A 64 -8.68 7.91 -0.70
CA PHE A 64 -7.58 8.50 0.06
C PHE A 64 -8.09 9.51 1.11
N ALA A 65 -8.93 10.47 0.70
CA ALA A 65 -9.45 11.53 1.56
C ALA A 65 -10.28 10.99 2.74
N PHE A 66 -11.08 9.94 2.50
CA PHE A 66 -11.90 9.29 3.54
C PHE A 66 -11.14 8.22 4.33
N ARG A 67 -9.84 8.00 4.04
CA ARG A 67 -9.02 6.94 4.64
C ARG A 67 -9.68 5.56 4.49
N ASP A 68 -10.27 5.32 3.32
CA ASP A 68 -10.82 4.03 2.93
C ASP A 68 -9.76 3.22 2.16
N TRP A 69 -9.29 2.18 2.83
CA TRP A 69 -8.24 1.29 2.34
C TRP A 69 -8.78 -0.09 1.97
N SER A 70 -10.11 -0.27 1.91
CA SER A 70 -10.76 -1.56 1.66
C SER A 70 -10.47 -2.13 0.26
N TRP A 71 -10.06 -1.28 -0.68
CA TRP A 71 -9.67 -1.66 -2.04
C TRP A 71 -8.23 -2.21 -2.14
N LEU A 72 -7.40 -2.00 -1.11
CA LEU A 72 -6.02 -2.49 -1.11
C LEU A 72 -5.98 -4.03 -1.09
N PRO A 73 -4.97 -4.64 -1.74
CA PRO A 73 -4.75 -6.08 -1.66
C PRO A 73 -4.45 -6.51 -0.22
N THR A 74 -4.55 -7.83 0.03
CA THR A 74 -3.95 -8.39 1.25
C THR A 74 -2.43 -8.34 1.12
N PHE A 75 -1.74 -7.91 2.18
CA PHE A 75 -0.30 -7.97 2.29
C PHE A 75 0.07 -9.20 3.12
N GLU A 76 0.98 -10.02 2.61
CA GLU A 76 1.40 -11.24 3.28
C GLU A 76 2.91 -11.32 3.34
N ILE A 77 3.42 -11.48 4.55
CA ILE A 77 4.85 -11.71 4.79
C ILE A 77 5.15 -13.19 4.56
N ARG A 78 6.18 -13.47 3.78
CA ARG A 78 6.69 -14.81 3.47
C ARG A 78 8.20 -14.87 3.67
N SER A 79 8.72 -16.07 3.81
CA SER A 79 10.17 -16.27 3.80
C SER A 79 10.78 -15.86 2.45
N ALA A 80 12.03 -15.39 2.44
CA ALA A 80 12.72 -15.02 1.20
C ALA A 80 12.83 -16.20 0.22
N ASP A 81 12.96 -17.43 0.74
CA ASP A 81 13.02 -18.67 -0.04
C ASP A 81 11.72 -18.91 -0.83
N GLU A 82 10.56 -18.67 -0.22
CA GLU A 82 9.26 -18.78 -0.90
C GLU A 82 9.08 -17.75 -2.02
N LEU A 83 9.79 -16.61 -1.91
CA LEU A 83 9.78 -15.55 -2.92
C LEU A 83 10.97 -15.63 -3.88
N ASN A 84 11.76 -16.71 -3.84
CA ASN A 84 12.97 -16.89 -4.65
C ASN A 84 13.93 -15.69 -4.58
N GLY A 85 14.07 -15.08 -3.40
CA GLY A 85 14.91 -13.91 -3.15
C GLY A 85 14.33 -12.56 -3.60
N ALA A 86 13.07 -12.50 -4.06
CA ALA A 86 12.42 -11.24 -4.37
C ALA A 86 11.99 -10.49 -3.09
N ASN A 87 12.19 -9.17 -3.04
CA ASN A 87 11.74 -8.35 -1.91
C ASN A 87 10.21 -8.30 -1.79
N ALA A 88 9.52 -8.32 -2.93
CA ALA A 88 8.07 -8.32 -3.00
C ALA A 88 7.57 -8.88 -4.33
N ALA A 89 6.31 -9.35 -4.36
CA ALA A 89 5.63 -9.75 -5.59
C ALA A 89 4.13 -9.51 -5.48
N PHE A 90 3.48 -9.10 -6.57
CA PHE A 90 2.03 -9.01 -6.65
C PHE A 90 1.46 -10.21 -7.41
N ALA A 91 0.53 -10.93 -6.79
CA ALA A 91 -0.22 -12.02 -7.39
C ALA A 91 -1.65 -11.57 -7.71
N ALA A 92 -1.89 -11.32 -8.99
CA ALA A 92 -3.21 -10.92 -9.48
C ALA A 92 -4.28 -12.01 -9.30
N SER A 93 -3.88 -13.29 -9.28
CA SER A 93 -4.81 -14.43 -9.15
C SER A 93 -5.58 -14.46 -7.82
N ASN A 94 -5.05 -13.84 -6.77
CA ASN A 94 -5.65 -13.79 -5.44
C ASN A 94 -5.60 -12.40 -4.79
N ASN A 95 -5.31 -11.36 -5.59
CA ASN A 95 -5.19 -9.96 -5.16
C ASN A 95 -4.31 -9.79 -3.91
N ARG A 96 -3.08 -10.30 -3.98
CA ARG A 96 -2.16 -10.33 -2.84
C ARG A 96 -0.80 -9.76 -3.19
N VAL A 97 -0.28 -8.95 -2.29
CA VAL A 97 1.13 -8.53 -2.30
C VAL A 97 1.86 -9.40 -1.30
N TYR A 98 2.87 -10.13 -1.76
CA TYR A 98 3.80 -10.83 -0.90
C TYR A 98 5.00 -9.93 -0.62
N LEU A 99 5.43 -9.89 0.63
CA LEU A 99 6.61 -9.17 1.09
C LEU A 99 7.59 -10.19 1.70
N SER A 100 8.87 -10.07 1.36
CA SER A 100 9.91 -10.90 1.95
C SER A 100 10.16 -10.47 3.39
N GLN A 101 10.25 -11.43 4.30
CA GLN A 101 10.69 -11.22 5.68
C GLN A 101 12.04 -10.46 5.70
N ASP A 102 13.03 -10.92 4.93
CA ASP A 102 14.39 -10.35 4.89
C ASP A 102 14.43 -8.90 4.39
N PHE A 103 13.40 -8.46 3.67
CA PHE A 103 13.29 -7.07 3.24
C PHE A 103 12.84 -6.15 4.38
N ILE A 104 12.13 -6.68 5.37
CA ILE A 104 11.56 -5.93 6.50
C ILE A 104 12.49 -5.97 7.71
N SER A 105 13.18 -7.11 7.93
CA SER A 105 14.04 -7.37 9.09
C SER A 105 15.47 -6.86 8.96
#